data_AF-X0S8L8-F1
#
_entry.id   AF-X0S8L8-F1
#
_cell.length_a   1.000
_cell.length_b   1.000
_cell.length_c   1.000
_cell.angle_alpha   90.00
_cell.angle_beta   90.00
_cell.angle_gamma   90.00
#
_symmetry.space_group_name_H-M   'P 1'
#
loop_
_entity.id
_entity.type
_entity.pdbx_description
1 polymer ?
#
loop_
_entity_poly.entity_id
_entity_poly.type
_entity_poly.pdbx_seq_one_letter_code
_entity_poly.pdbx_strand_id
1 'polypeptide(L)'
;IVGEVCHFVDLCTYLVGETPQRVSAQALGRDPEIDDSVVALLGFPDGSVATIEYLAHASPRLPKERFEVSGAGRTADCENFKLTRITGRSNLRTVNQDKGQAAAVGVVLESVRANRPSPFSLEEIRGVSRTTFAILEAIRRRREIELE
;
A
#
# COMPACT_ATOMS: atom_id res chain seq x y z
N ILE A 1 10.56 7.49 -1.19
CA ILE A 1 9.47 6.83 -2.01
C ILE A 1 9.77 5.36 -2.29
N VAL A 2 10.82 5.02 -3.06
CA VAL A 2 11.27 3.62 -3.23
C VAL A 2 11.72 3.06 -1.87
N GLY A 3 11.31 1.83 -1.56
CA GLY A 3 11.62 1.17 -0.29
C GLY A 3 10.56 1.34 0.81
N GLU A 4 9.78 2.43 0.79
CA GLU A 4 8.77 2.70 1.84
C GLU A 4 7.34 2.77 1.29
N VAL A 5 7.12 3.54 0.22
CA VAL A 5 5.79 3.71 -0.40
C VAL A 5 5.31 2.42 -1.06
N CYS A 6 6.25 1.57 -1.51
CA CYS A 6 5.94 0.25 -2.09
C CYS A 6 5.14 -0.65 -1.15
N HIS A 7 5.30 -0.53 0.17
CA HIS A 7 4.51 -1.30 1.14
C HIS A 7 3.02 -0.94 1.09
N PHE A 8 2.69 0.34 0.84
CA PHE A 8 1.30 0.77 0.69
C PHE A 8 0.73 0.43 -0.67
N VAL A 9 1.55 0.47 -1.73
CA VAL A 9 1.16 -0.04 -3.05
C VAL A 9 0.82 -1.53 -2.97
N ASP A 10 1.65 -2.32 -2.28
CA ASP A 10 1.43 -3.75 -2.04
C ASP A 10 0.15 -3.99 -1.24
N LEU A 11 -0.08 -3.22 -0.16
CA LEU A 11 -1.32 -3.31 0.61
C LEU A 11 -2.56 -3.00 -0.24
N CYS A 12 -2.53 -1.94 -1.06
CA CYS A 12 -3.64 -1.62 -1.95
C CYS A 12 -3.86 -2.73 -3.00
N THR A 13 -2.77 -3.27 -3.57
CA THR A 13 -2.80 -4.39 -4.52
C THR A 13 -3.45 -5.62 -3.88
N TYR A 14 -3.06 -5.96 -2.64
CA TYR A 14 -3.65 -7.07 -1.89
C TYR A 14 -5.14 -6.86 -1.58
N LEU A 15 -5.54 -5.64 -1.18
CA LEU A 15 -6.93 -5.34 -0.84
C LEU A 15 -7.86 -5.34 -2.06
N VAL A 16 -7.37 -4.90 -3.23
CA VAL A 16 -8.12 -4.92 -4.48
C VAL A 16 -8.07 -6.30 -5.15
N GLY A 17 -6.94 -7.00 -5.03
CA GLY A 17 -6.68 -8.29 -5.66
C GLY A 17 -6.05 -8.21 -7.05
N GLU A 18 -5.73 -7.01 -7.52
CA GLU A 18 -5.10 -6.76 -8.83
C GLU A 18 -4.08 -5.62 -8.72
N THR A 19 -3.10 -5.59 -9.63
CA THR A 19 -2.10 -4.51 -9.66
C THR A 19 -2.67 -3.24 -10.33
N PRO A 20 -2.25 -2.03 -9.92
CA PRO A 20 -2.71 -0.78 -10.54
C PRO A 20 -2.40 -0.70 -12.04
N GLN A 21 -3.32 -0.09 -12.80
CA GLN A 21 -3.17 0.18 -14.24
C GLN A 21 -2.77 1.63 -14.55
N ARG A 22 -2.96 2.57 -13.62
CA ARG A 22 -2.54 3.97 -13.81
C ARG A 22 -2.21 4.66 -12.49
N VAL A 23 -1.34 5.66 -12.58
CA VAL A 23 -0.84 6.40 -11.41
C VAL A 23 -0.74 7.88 -11.74
N SER A 24 -1.27 8.74 -10.86
CA SER A 24 -0.89 10.15 -10.78
C SER A 24 -0.31 10.45 -9.40
N ALA A 25 0.65 11.37 -9.32
CA ALA A 25 1.29 11.67 -8.04
C ALA A 25 1.87 13.09 -8.00
N GLN A 26 1.93 13.65 -6.80
CA GLN A 26 2.51 14.95 -6.51
C GLN A 26 3.43 14.85 -5.28
N ALA A 27 4.67 15.31 -5.43
CA ALA A 27 5.55 15.56 -4.29
C ALA A 27 5.16 16.87 -3.61
N LEU A 28 5.31 16.94 -2.28
CA LEU A 28 5.23 18.21 -1.59
C LEU A 28 6.44 19.04 -2.03
N GLY A 29 6.22 20.27 -2.49
CA GLY A 29 7.19 21.10 -3.23
C GLY A 29 8.41 21.61 -2.45
N ARG A 30 8.91 20.82 -1.50
CA ARG A 30 10.19 21.00 -0.81
C ARG A 30 11.30 20.27 -1.57
N ASP A 31 12.52 20.44 -1.10
CA ASP A 31 13.71 19.81 -1.67
C ASP A 31 13.53 18.28 -1.76
N PRO A 32 13.49 17.69 -2.97
CA PRO A 32 13.27 16.26 -3.17
C PRO A 32 14.45 15.39 -2.68
N GLU A 33 15.62 15.96 -2.35
CA GLU A 33 16.69 15.22 -1.67
C GLU A 33 16.40 14.99 -0.18
N ILE A 34 15.45 15.73 0.40
CA ILE A 34 15.19 15.78 1.84
C ILE A 34 13.74 15.39 2.17
N ASP A 35 12.80 15.68 1.27
CA ASP A 35 11.37 15.41 1.47
C ASP A 35 10.88 14.25 0.61
N ASP A 36 10.70 13.10 1.26
CA ASP A 36 10.10 11.91 0.66
C ASP A 36 8.57 11.95 0.60
N SER A 37 7.95 13.07 1.01
CA SER A 37 6.49 13.17 1.07
C SER A 37 5.84 13.22 -0.31
N VAL A 38 4.87 12.33 -0.51
CA VAL A 38 4.14 12.17 -1.76
C VAL A 38 2.68 11.89 -1.49
N VAL A 39 1.82 12.46 -2.34
CA VAL A 39 0.44 12.02 -2.50
C VAL A 39 0.33 11.34 -3.85
N ALA A 40 -0.10 10.09 -3.87
CA ALA A 40 -0.29 9.30 -5.09
C ALA A 40 -1.74 8.78 -5.18
N LEU A 41 -2.30 8.80 -6.38
CA LEU A 41 -3.59 8.21 -6.72
C LEU A 41 -3.34 7.05 -7.68
N LEU A 42 -3.79 5.86 -7.28
CA LEU A 42 -3.71 4.61 -8.04
C LEU A 42 -5.09 4.28 -8.61
N GLY A 43 -5.15 3.93 -9.89
CA GLY A 43 -6.35 3.38 -10.53
C GLY A 43 -6.17 1.91 -10.86
N PHE A 44 -7.18 1.09 -10.55
CA PHE A 44 -7.17 -0.37 -10.75
C PHE A 44 -8.05 -0.80 -11.94
N PRO A 45 -7.85 -2.01 -12.50
CA PRO A 45 -8.62 -2.53 -13.63
C PRO A 45 -10.14 -2.59 -13.39
N ASP A 46 -10.56 -2.99 -12.19
CA ASP A 46 -11.96 -3.11 -11.77
C ASP A 46 -12.67 -1.76 -11.53
N GLY A 47 -11.95 -0.64 -11.67
CA GLY A 47 -12.44 0.71 -11.40
C GLY A 47 -12.23 1.18 -9.96
N SER A 48 -11.66 0.33 -9.08
CA SER A 48 -11.23 0.74 -7.76
C SER A 48 -10.15 1.83 -7.83
N VAL A 49 -10.08 2.63 -6.77
CA VAL A 49 -9.09 3.70 -6.63
C VAL A 49 -8.49 3.68 -5.23
N ALA A 50 -7.21 4.01 -5.12
CA ALA A 50 -6.54 4.16 -3.84
C ALA A 50 -5.71 5.44 -3.81
N THR A 51 -5.76 6.15 -2.68
CA THR A 51 -4.90 7.31 -2.42
C THR A 51 -3.89 6.94 -1.36
N ILE A 52 -2.61 7.17 -1.65
CA ILE A 52 -1.51 7.02 -0.70
C ILE A 52 -1.01 8.40 -0.32
N GLU A 53 -1.13 8.72 0.97
CA GLU A 53 -0.50 9.90 1.59
C GLU A 53 0.73 9.44 2.38
N TYR A 54 1.91 9.55 1.78
CA TYR A 54 3.15 9.34 2.51
C TYR A 54 3.70 10.69 2.95
N LEU A 55 3.72 10.94 4.27
CA LEU A 55 4.06 12.25 4.84
C LEU A 55 5.25 12.11 5.80
N ALA A 56 6.46 12.34 5.30
CA ALA A 56 7.71 12.16 6.05
C ALA A 56 7.83 13.11 7.27
N HIS A 57 7.09 14.23 7.25
CA HIS A 57 7.15 15.28 8.26
C HIS A 57 5.83 15.49 9.01
N ALA A 58 4.95 14.48 9.04
CA ALA A 58 3.71 14.53 9.80
C ALA A 58 3.97 14.56 11.33
N SER A 59 2.99 15.05 12.09
CA SER A 59 3.09 15.08 13.56
C SER A 59 3.28 13.67 14.12
N PRO A 60 4.21 13.46 15.07
CA PRO A 60 4.39 12.15 15.71
C PRO A 60 3.19 11.73 16.59
N ARG A 61 2.21 12.62 16.80
CA ARG A 61 0.94 12.31 17.46
C ARG A 61 -0.03 11.54 16.56
N LEU A 62 0.18 11.56 15.25
CA LEU A 62 -0.63 10.78 14.32
C LEU A 62 -0.17 9.31 14.32
N PRO A 63 -1.09 8.36 14.13
CA PRO A 63 -0.73 6.99 13.79
C PRO A 63 0.25 6.98 12.60
N LYS A 64 1.29 6.15 12.69
CA LYS A 64 2.32 6.05 11.65
C LYS A 64 1.76 5.41 10.38
N GLU A 65 0.88 4.44 10.55
CA GLU A 65 0.28 3.68 9.47
C GLU A 65 -1.23 3.67 9.69
N ARG A 66 -1.97 4.15 8.69
CA ARG A 66 -3.43 4.12 8.71
C ARG A 66 -3.94 3.82 7.31
N PHE A 67 -5.06 3.12 7.23
CA PHE A 67 -5.79 2.99 5.96
C PHE A 67 -7.29 2.96 6.25
N GLU A 68 -8.06 3.37 5.25
CA GLU A 68 -9.50 3.19 5.20
C GLU A 68 -9.84 2.54 3.85
N VAL A 69 -10.69 1.52 3.88
CA VAL A 69 -11.18 0.85 2.68
C VAL A 69 -12.70 0.79 2.74
N SER A 70 -13.34 1.21 1.65
CA SER A 70 -14.80 1.25 1.53
C SER A 70 -15.25 0.53 0.28
N GLY A 71 -16.28 -0.31 0.41
CA GLY A 71 -16.83 -1.08 -0.69
C GLY A 71 -18.12 -1.79 -0.29
N ALA A 72 -19.06 -1.93 -1.22
CA ALA A 72 -20.34 -2.62 -1.01
C ALA A 72 -21.10 -2.20 0.27
N GLY A 73 -21.11 -0.89 0.57
CA GLY A 73 -21.82 -0.33 1.72
C GLY A 73 -21.18 -0.61 3.09
N ARG A 74 -19.91 -1.03 3.12
CA ARG A 74 -19.13 -1.22 4.35
C ARG A 74 -17.81 -0.46 4.27
N THR A 75 -17.34 -0.03 5.43
CA THR A 75 -16.04 0.62 5.57
C THR A 75 -15.25 -0.07 6.67
N ALA A 76 -13.95 -0.25 6.45
CA ALA A 76 -13.00 -0.65 7.45
C ALA A 76 -11.91 0.40 7.58
N ASP A 77 -11.68 0.89 8.79
CA ASP A 77 -10.55 1.76 9.12
C ASP A 77 -9.58 1.01 10.03
N CYS A 78 -8.28 1.18 9.77
CA CYS A 78 -7.21 0.56 10.55
C CYS A 78 -6.20 1.61 11.00
N GLU A 79 -5.80 1.53 12.27
CA GLU A 79 -4.76 2.36 12.87
C GLU A 79 -3.61 1.48 13.39
N ASN A 80 -2.40 1.72 12.87
CA ASN A 80 -1.13 1.07 13.20
C ASN A 80 -1.19 -0.47 13.22
N PHE A 81 -2.09 -1.10 12.45
CA PHE A 81 -2.34 -2.54 12.53
C PHE A 81 -2.65 -3.03 13.96
N LYS A 82 -3.18 -2.14 14.81
CA LYS A 82 -3.55 -2.40 16.21
C LYS A 82 -5.05 -2.44 16.44
N LEU A 83 -5.76 -1.57 15.74
CA LEU A 83 -7.20 -1.42 15.84
C LEU A 83 -7.76 -1.33 14.43
N THR A 84 -8.62 -2.27 14.09
CA THR A 84 -9.43 -2.20 12.88
C THR A 84 -10.89 -2.11 13.28
N ARG A 85 -11.56 -1.04 12.87
CA ARG A 85 -13.01 -0.89 13.04
C ARG A 85 -13.67 -1.20 11.72
N ILE A 86 -14.80 -1.91 11.76
CA ILE A 86 -15.53 -2.32 10.57
C ILE A 86 -16.99 -1.99 10.78
N THR A 87 -17.61 -1.28 9.84
CA THR A 87 -19.02 -0.91 9.92
C THR A 87 -19.90 -2.14 10.12
N GLY A 88 -20.71 -2.15 11.18
CA GLY A 88 -21.63 -3.24 11.49
C GLY A 88 -20.98 -4.50 12.07
N ARG A 89 -19.71 -4.43 12.52
CA ARG A 89 -19.01 -5.54 13.18
C ARG A 89 -18.29 -5.07 14.44
N SER A 90 -17.91 -6.03 15.28
CA SER A 90 -17.04 -5.77 16.42
C SER A 90 -15.64 -5.37 15.94
N ASN A 91 -15.02 -4.46 16.68
CA ASN A 91 -13.66 -4.02 16.41
C ASN A 91 -12.67 -5.18 16.59
N LEU A 92 -11.68 -5.26 15.70
CA LEU A 92 -10.54 -6.16 15.83
C LEU A 92 -9.41 -5.40 16.52
N ARG A 93 -8.84 -6.00 17.56
CA ARG A 93 -7.77 -5.40 18.36
C ARG A 93 -6.64 -6.39 18.56
N THR A 94 -5.41 -5.91 18.39
CA THR A 94 -4.20 -6.61 18.80
C THR A 94 -3.52 -5.84 19.94
N VAL A 95 -2.85 -6.56 20.84
CA VAL A 95 -2.16 -5.94 21.99
C VAL A 95 -0.95 -5.13 21.50
N ASN A 96 -0.23 -5.66 20.51
CA ASN A 96 0.94 -5.05 19.90
C ASN A 96 0.70 -4.84 18.40
N GLN A 97 1.45 -3.91 17.80
CA GLN A 97 1.45 -3.74 16.35
C GLN A 97 2.05 -4.99 15.73
N ASP A 98 1.30 -5.62 14.84
CA ASP A 98 1.76 -6.76 14.07
C ASP A 98 1.67 -6.41 12.59
N LYS A 99 2.84 -6.28 11.95
CA LYS A 99 2.95 -6.01 10.51
C LYS A 99 3.06 -7.30 9.68
N GLY A 100 2.94 -8.47 10.31
CA GLY A 100 2.93 -9.75 9.63
C GLY A 100 4.30 -10.29 9.23
N GLN A 101 5.42 -9.67 9.63
CA GLN A 101 6.78 -10.09 9.22
C GLN A 101 7.07 -11.55 9.58
N ALA A 102 6.79 -11.95 10.82
CA ALA A 102 7.00 -13.33 11.26
C ALA A 102 6.09 -14.33 10.53
N ALA A 103 4.83 -13.94 10.30
CA ALA A 103 3.87 -14.74 9.55
C ALA A 103 4.31 -14.93 8.09
N ALA A 104 4.77 -13.87 7.43
CA ALA A 104 5.27 -13.91 6.06
C ALA A 104 6.45 -14.88 5.91
N VAL A 105 7.44 -14.81 6.83
CA VAL A 105 8.56 -15.77 6.85
C VAL A 105 8.06 -17.20 7.08
N GLY A 106 7.12 -17.39 8.00
CA GLY A 106 6.51 -18.70 8.27
C GLY A 106 5.86 -19.31 7.02
N VAL A 107 5.01 -18.55 6.33
CA VAL A 107 4.31 -18.99 5.11
C VAL A 107 5.30 -19.34 3.99
N VAL A 108 6.38 -18.57 3.83
CA VAL A 108 7.43 -18.87 2.85
C VAL A 108 8.14 -20.18 3.20
N LEU A 109 8.57 -20.36 4.46
CA LEU A 109 9.25 -21.58 4.90
C LEU A 109 8.36 -22.82 4.74
N GLU A 110 7.08 -22.71 5.07
CA GLU A 110 6.10 -23.79 4.87
C GLU A 110 5.92 -24.12 3.39
N SER A 111 5.82 -23.12 2.53
CA SER A 111 5.67 -23.31 1.08
C SER A 111 6.87 -24.06 0.49
N VAL A 112 8.09 -23.68 0.90
CA VAL A 112 9.33 -24.37 0.51
C VAL A 112 9.35 -25.81 1.02
N ARG A 113 9.07 -26.04 2.31
CA ARG A 113 9.07 -27.38 2.92
C ARG A 113 8.04 -28.31 2.29
N ALA A 114 6.89 -27.78 1.92
CA ALA A 114 5.79 -28.54 1.33
C ALA A 114 5.85 -28.62 -0.21
N ASN A 115 6.91 -28.09 -0.85
CA ASN A 115 7.06 -28.00 -2.31
C ASN A 115 5.82 -27.38 -2.99
N ARG A 116 5.28 -26.32 -2.38
CA ARG A 116 4.13 -25.55 -2.88
C ARG A 116 4.60 -24.35 -3.71
N PRO A 117 3.73 -23.80 -4.57
CA PRO A 117 4.00 -22.52 -5.23
C PRO A 117 4.33 -21.42 -4.22
N SER A 118 5.05 -20.40 -4.70
CA SER A 118 5.30 -19.18 -3.92
C SER A 118 3.97 -18.57 -3.44
N PRO A 119 3.89 -18.10 -2.18
CA PRO A 119 2.69 -17.43 -1.67
C PRO A 119 2.44 -16.06 -2.33
N PHE A 120 3.44 -15.54 -3.06
CA PHE A 120 3.37 -14.28 -3.80
C PHE A 120 3.76 -14.54 -5.26
N SER A 121 3.01 -14.02 -6.23
CA SER A 121 3.36 -14.19 -7.64
C SER A 121 4.47 -13.22 -8.07
N LEU A 122 5.27 -13.63 -9.06
CA LEU A 122 6.27 -12.74 -9.65
C LEU A 122 5.61 -11.53 -10.36
N GLU A 123 4.41 -11.73 -10.88
CA GLU A 123 3.63 -10.70 -11.54
C GLU A 123 3.22 -9.59 -10.58
N GLU A 124 2.66 -9.93 -9.42
CA GLU A 124 2.33 -8.96 -8.36
C GLU A 124 3.57 -8.20 -7.89
N ILE A 125 4.67 -8.91 -7.60
CA ILE A 125 5.93 -8.28 -7.16
C ILE A 125 6.44 -7.27 -8.19
N ARG A 126 6.37 -7.63 -9.49
CA ARG A 126 6.74 -6.74 -10.59
C ARG A 126 5.76 -5.57 -10.71
N GLY A 127 4.45 -5.80 -10.58
CA GLY A 127 3.42 -4.77 -10.65
C GLY A 127 3.56 -3.72 -9.55
N VAL A 128 3.79 -4.15 -8.30
CA VAL A 128 4.06 -3.26 -7.16
C VAL A 128 5.33 -2.44 -7.40
N SER A 129 6.40 -3.08 -7.87
CA SER A 129 7.66 -2.40 -8.17
C SER A 129 7.49 -1.36 -9.29
N ARG A 130 6.83 -1.73 -10.40
CA ARG A 130 6.57 -0.84 -11.53
C ARG A 130 5.70 0.34 -11.12
N THR A 131 4.64 0.11 -10.37
CA THR A 131 3.79 1.17 -9.81
C THR A 131 4.61 2.13 -8.96
N THR A 132 5.49 1.63 -8.10
CA THR A 132 6.35 2.46 -7.24
C THR A 132 7.28 3.37 -8.07
N PHE A 133 7.87 2.85 -9.14
CA PHE A 133 8.67 3.67 -10.06
C PHE A 133 7.80 4.65 -10.88
N ALA A 134 6.58 4.26 -11.24
CA ALA A 134 5.64 5.11 -11.96
C ALA A 134 5.17 6.30 -11.11
N ILE A 135 5.09 6.17 -9.77
CA ILE A 135 4.86 7.31 -8.86
C ILE A 135 5.95 8.37 -9.06
N LEU A 136 7.23 7.97 -9.05
CA LEU A 136 8.34 8.89 -9.30
C LEU A 136 8.27 9.51 -10.70
N GLU A 137 7.92 8.70 -11.70
CA GLU A 137 7.79 9.19 -13.07
C GLU A 137 6.63 10.19 -13.24
N ALA A 138 5.49 9.95 -12.58
CA ALA A 138 4.33 10.82 -12.59
C ALA A 138 4.68 12.20 -11.99
N ILE A 139 5.40 12.23 -10.87
CA ILE A 139 5.90 13.46 -10.25
C ILE A 139 6.82 14.21 -11.22
N ARG A 140 7.81 13.50 -11.79
CA ARG A 140 8.81 14.10 -12.68
C ARG A 140 8.18 14.67 -13.95
N ARG A 141 7.22 13.96 -14.54
CA ARG A 141 6.57 14.35 -15.81
C ARG A 141 5.35 15.23 -15.60
N ARG A 142 4.86 15.39 -14.37
CA ARG A 142 3.65 16.13 -13.99
C ARG A 142 2.42 15.69 -14.77
N ARG A 143 2.26 14.38 -14.92
CA ARG A 143 1.14 13.75 -15.62
C ARG A 143 0.87 12.35 -15.09
N GLU A 144 -0.30 11.83 -15.39
CA GLU A 144 -0.64 10.42 -15.16
C GLU A 144 0.24 9.50 -16.01
N ILE A 145 0.58 8.34 -15.44
CA ILE A 145 1.37 7.28 -16.06
C ILE A 145 0.49 6.03 -16.13
N GLU A 146 0.25 5.54 -17.34
CA GLU A 146 -0.37 4.24 -17.59
C GLU A 146 0.66 3.12 -17.38
N LEU A 147 0.23 2.02 -16.79
CA LEU A 147 1.04 0.84 -16.47
C LEU A 147 0.58 -0.31 -17.37
N GLU A 148 1.43 -0.67 -18.33
CA GLU A 148 1.19 -1.78 -19.29
C GLU A 148 1.20 -3.17 -18.66
#